data_AF-A0A0Q4CZF6-F1
#
_entry.id   AF-A0A0Q4CZF6-F1
#
_cell.length_a   1.000
_cell.length_b   1.000
_cell.length_c   1.000
_cell.angle_alpha   90.00
_cell.angle_beta   90.00
_cell.angle_gamma   90.00
#
_symmetry.space_group_name_H-M   'P 1'
#
loop_
_entity.id
_entity.type
_entity.pdbx_description
1 polymer ?
#
loop_
_entity_poly.entity_id
_entity_poly.type
_entity_poly.pdbx_seq_one_letter_code
_entity_poly.pdbx_strand_id
1 'polypeptide(L)'
;MRRAGQGLLIYTGSGINRLPDPFTGPYAASKAAGDVLAEVMAFETARYGIETVIVQPGAYTSGTDHFKHAVGPADIEIVAQYDRLAGLSDQLAERLDKTNLPNRRHDAQEVAEAIRDIVAMTPGTRPRRVDIDPQGRDVTRINDVTAELQRTFFARMDVEDLLHPAAS
;
A
#
# COMPACT_ATOMS: atom_id res chain seq x y z
N MET A 1 10.33 -7.10 20.20
CA MET A 1 9.34 -6.01 20.16
C MET A 1 8.41 -6.09 21.37
N ARG A 2 7.41 -7.00 21.44
CA ARG A 2 6.50 -7.07 22.60
C ARG A 2 7.18 -7.11 23.98
N ARG A 3 8.16 -8.00 24.17
CA ARG A 3 8.96 -8.05 25.42
C ARG A 3 9.81 -6.80 25.69
N ALA A 4 10.17 -6.07 24.63
CA ALA A 4 10.98 -4.86 24.73
C ALA A 4 10.14 -3.60 24.97
N GLY A 5 8.80 -3.69 24.85
CA GLY A 5 7.89 -2.53 24.99
C GLY A 5 8.05 -1.48 23.89
N GLN A 6 8.79 -1.79 22.81
CA GLN A 6 9.05 -0.87 21.71
C GLN A 6 9.38 -1.61 20.41
N GLY A 7 9.12 -0.96 19.29
CA GLY A 7 9.62 -1.35 17.97
C GLY A 7 8.83 -0.72 16.82
N LEU A 8 9.26 -0.99 15.59
CA LEU A 8 8.61 -0.55 14.37
C LEU A 8 8.35 -1.74 13.43
N LEU A 9 7.11 -1.88 12.96
CA LEU A 9 6.71 -2.75 11.85
C LEU A 9 6.52 -1.87 10.60
N ILE A 10 7.14 -2.26 9.49
CA ILE A 10 6.91 -1.60 8.19
C ILE A 10 6.35 -2.64 7.22
N TYR A 11 5.15 -2.38 6.69
CA TYR A 11 4.52 -3.22 5.68
C TYR A 11 4.63 -2.57 4.31
N THR A 12 5.06 -3.33 3.30
CA THR A 12 5.00 -2.90 1.90
C THR A 12 3.64 -3.27 1.30
N GLY A 13 2.71 -2.33 1.40
CA GLY A 13 1.39 -2.41 0.80
C GLY A 13 1.41 -2.11 -0.71
N SER A 14 0.36 -1.47 -1.19
CA SER A 14 0.22 -0.90 -2.54
C SER A 14 -1.03 -0.03 -2.59
N GLY A 15 -1.03 1.04 -3.39
CA GLY A 15 -2.24 1.84 -3.63
C GLY A 15 -3.35 1.09 -4.39
N ILE A 16 -3.03 -0.05 -5.01
CA ILE A 16 -3.99 -0.87 -5.80
C ILE A 16 -5.18 -1.36 -4.96
N ASN A 17 -5.02 -1.45 -3.65
CA ASN A 17 -6.09 -1.87 -2.74
C ASN A 17 -7.17 -0.78 -2.56
N ARG A 18 -6.86 0.48 -2.87
CA ARG A 18 -7.82 1.59 -2.85
C ARG A 18 -8.42 1.82 -4.24
N LEU A 19 -7.57 1.75 -5.28
CA LEU A 19 -7.94 1.99 -6.67
C LEU A 19 -7.38 0.85 -7.55
N PRO A 20 -8.13 -0.25 -7.74
CA PRO A 20 -7.68 -1.39 -8.55
C PRO A 20 -7.79 -1.13 -10.05
N ASP A 21 -6.85 -1.69 -10.81
CA ASP A 21 -6.78 -1.59 -12.27
C ASP A 21 -7.30 -2.88 -12.96
N PRO A 22 -7.76 -2.83 -14.22
CA PRO A 22 -8.09 -4.02 -14.99
C PRO A 22 -6.95 -5.04 -15.02
N PHE A 23 -7.29 -6.33 -15.11
CA PHE A 23 -6.34 -7.46 -15.14
C PHE A 23 -5.50 -7.67 -13.84
N THR A 24 -5.75 -6.89 -12.78
CA THR A 24 -5.01 -7.03 -11.51
C THR A 24 -5.73 -7.83 -10.43
N GLY A 25 -6.89 -8.44 -10.73
CA GLY A 25 -7.82 -9.02 -9.74
C GLY A 25 -7.17 -9.82 -8.60
N PRO A 26 -6.48 -10.96 -8.87
CA PRO A 26 -5.83 -11.74 -7.83
C PRO A 26 -4.75 -10.98 -7.04
N TYR A 27 -3.96 -10.14 -7.74
CA TYR A 27 -2.94 -9.31 -7.11
C TYR A 27 -3.56 -8.26 -6.18
N ALA A 28 -4.54 -7.49 -6.68
CA ALA A 28 -5.25 -6.47 -5.91
C ALA A 28 -5.95 -7.08 -4.69
N ALA A 29 -6.59 -8.24 -4.84
CA ALA A 29 -7.18 -8.98 -3.73
C ALA A 29 -6.13 -9.37 -2.67
N SER A 30 -4.97 -9.89 -3.09
CA SER A 30 -3.89 -10.25 -2.16
C SER A 30 -3.34 -9.04 -1.40
N LYS A 31 -3.19 -7.89 -2.10
CA LYS A 31 -2.72 -6.64 -1.50
C LYS A 31 -3.75 -6.05 -0.55
N ALA A 32 -5.04 -6.13 -0.87
CA ALA A 32 -6.12 -5.74 0.04
C ALA A 32 -6.13 -6.60 1.30
N ALA A 33 -6.00 -7.93 1.18
CA ALA A 33 -5.93 -8.83 2.33
C ALA A 33 -4.71 -8.52 3.23
N GLY A 34 -3.54 -8.30 2.63
CA GLY A 34 -2.33 -7.92 3.37
C GLY A 34 -2.44 -6.57 4.07
N ASP A 35 -3.13 -5.60 3.46
CA ASP A 35 -3.36 -4.28 4.06
C ASP A 35 -4.29 -4.35 5.27
N VAL A 36 -5.38 -5.13 5.20
CA VAL A 36 -6.26 -5.38 6.35
C VAL A 36 -5.49 -6.06 7.48
N LEU A 37 -4.67 -7.07 7.16
CA LEU A 37 -3.82 -7.73 8.15
C LEU A 37 -2.87 -6.73 8.83
N ALA A 38 -2.22 -5.87 8.05
CA ALA A 38 -1.32 -4.85 8.57
C ALA A 38 -2.04 -3.85 9.50
N GLU A 39 -3.26 -3.42 9.15
CA GLU A 39 -4.05 -2.53 10.01
C GLU A 39 -4.45 -3.20 11.33
N VAL A 40 -4.94 -4.44 11.28
CA VAL A 40 -5.34 -5.18 12.48
C VAL A 40 -4.13 -5.40 13.40
N MET A 41 -2.99 -5.81 12.83
CA MET A 41 -1.75 -5.97 13.58
C MET A 41 -1.28 -4.65 14.22
N ALA A 42 -1.48 -3.51 13.57
CA ALA A 42 -1.16 -2.21 14.15
C ALA A 42 -1.96 -1.96 15.44
N PHE A 43 -3.27 -2.21 15.41
CA PHE A 43 -4.13 -2.05 16.59
C PHE A 43 -3.74 -3.01 17.72
N GLU A 44 -3.54 -4.30 17.40
CA GLU A 44 -3.23 -5.33 18.39
C GLU A 44 -1.84 -5.16 19.03
N THR A 45 -0.94 -4.44 18.35
CA THR A 45 0.42 -4.21 18.82
C THR A 45 0.65 -2.83 19.45
N ALA A 46 -0.29 -1.88 19.29
CA ALA A 46 -0.18 -0.50 19.77
C ALA A 46 0.13 -0.39 21.27
N ARG A 47 -0.56 -1.15 22.12
CA ARG A 47 -0.35 -1.17 23.59
C ARG A 47 0.99 -1.78 24.01
N TYR A 48 1.72 -2.43 23.10
CA TYR A 48 3.06 -2.93 23.36
C TYR A 48 4.16 -1.93 22.94
N GLY A 49 3.79 -0.68 22.64
CA GLY A 49 4.71 0.37 22.17
C GLY A 49 5.26 0.11 20.76
N ILE A 50 4.56 -0.71 19.96
CA ILE A 50 5.01 -1.06 18.62
C ILE A 50 4.31 -0.14 17.61
N GLU A 51 5.10 0.68 16.91
CA GLU A 51 4.66 1.48 15.79
C GLU A 51 4.48 0.62 14.54
N THR A 52 3.51 0.99 13.70
CA THR A 52 3.31 0.39 12.39
C THR A 52 3.19 1.47 11.32
N VAL A 53 3.94 1.31 10.23
CA VAL A 53 3.86 2.15 9.04
C VAL A 53 3.55 1.28 7.83
N ILE A 54 2.50 1.62 7.09
CA ILE A 54 2.16 0.94 5.83
C ILE A 54 2.62 1.83 4.67
N VAL A 55 3.69 1.41 3.99
CA VAL A 55 4.18 2.07 2.78
C VAL A 55 3.35 1.58 1.61
N GLN A 56 2.84 2.49 0.78
CA GLN A 56 1.99 2.20 -0.37
C GLN A 56 2.69 2.68 -1.65
N PRO A 57 3.56 1.85 -2.24
CA PRO A 57 4.12 2.15 -3.54
C PRO A 57 3.04 2.13 -4.63
N GLY A 58 3.15 3.10 -5.55
CA GLY A 58 2.51 3.07 -6.86
C GLY A 58 3.22 2.13 -7.85
N ALA A 59 2.91 2.27 -9.14
CA ALA A 59 3.57 1.46 -10.16
C ALA A 59 4.90 2.08 -10.57
N TYR A 60 5.99 1.35 -10.35
CA TYR A 60 7.34 1.72 -10.77
C TYR A 60 7.78 0.81 -11.91
N THR A 61 7.76 1.31 -13.12
CA THR A 61 8.07 0.55 -14.34
C THR A 61 9.50 0.74 -14.83
N SER A 62 10.23 1.72 -14.27
CA SER A 62 11.68 1.88 -14.44
C SER A 62 12.43 1.32 -13.23
N GLY A 63 13.50 0.57 -13.47
CA GLY A 63 14.34 -0.03 -12.42
C GLY A 63 13.71 -1.22 -11.69
N THR A 64 12.52 -1.67 -12.08
CA THR A 64 11.94 -2.94 -11.64
C THR A 64 11.46 -3.76 -12.83
N ASP A 65 11.52 -5.08 -12.69
CA ASP A 65 10.93 -6.04 -13.64
C ASP A 65 9.40 -6.15 -13.41
N HIS A 66 8.71 -5.01 -13.30
CA HIS A 66 7.36 -4.86 -12.72
C HIS A 66 6.34 -5.88 -13.25
N PHE A 67 6.41 -6.20 -14.54
CA PHE A 67 5.54 -7.19 -15.20
C PHE A 67 6.27 -8.41 -15.75
N LYS A 68 7.61 -8.46 -15.70
CA LYS A 68 8.39 -9.51 -16.38
C LYS A 68 8.13 -10.91 -15.82
N HIS A 69 7.78 -11.00 -14.55
CA HIS A 69 7.40 -12.24 -13.87
C HIS A 69 5.90 -12.31 -13.58
N ALA A 70 5.09 -11.41 -14.16
CA ALA A 70 3.65 -11.49 -14.04
C ALA A 70 3.17 -12.78 -14.71
N VAL A 71 2.46 -13.60 -13.96
CA VAL A 71 1.89 -14.85 -14.46
C VAL A 71 0.53 -14.54 -15.06
N GLY A 72 0.36 -14.85 -16.34
CA GLY A 72 -0.94 -14.76 -17.01
C GLY A 72 -1.92 -15.84 -16.52
N PRO A 73 -3.22 -15.69 -16.79
CA PRO A 73 -4.21 -16.73 -16.51
C PRO A 73 -3.86 -18.05 -17.21
N ALA A 74 -3.96 -19.17 -16.48
CA ALA A 74 -3.58 -20.49 -16.98
C ALA A 74 -4.62 -21.11 -17.93
N ASP A 75 -5.88 -20.71 -17.82
CA ASP A 75 -6.99 -21.24 -18.63
C ASP A 75 -7.16 -20.42 -19.91
N ILE A 76 -6.52 -20.89 -20.99
CA ILE A 76 -6.52 -20.20 -22.28
C ILE A 76 -7.89 -20.26 -22.98
N GLU A 77 -8.72 -21.27 -22.71
CA GLU A 77 -10.06 -21.39 -23.31
C GLU A 77 -10.99 -20.33 -22.72
N ILE A 78 -10.89 -20.08 -21.42
CA ILE A 78 -11.59 -18.96 -20.78
C ILE A 78 -11.04 -17.62 -21.28
N VAL A 79 -9.72 -17.46 -21.41
CA VAL A 79 -9.13 -16.21 -21.95
C VAL A 79 -9.66 -15.89 -23.34
N ALA A 80 -9.82 -16.89 -24.20
CA ALA A 80 -10.37 -16.71 -25.56
C ALA A 80 -11.82 -16.21 -25.56
N GLN A 81 -12.59 -16.45 -24.51
CA GLN A 81 -13.96 -15.93 -24.36
C GLN A 81 -13.99 -14.43 -24.05
N TYR A 82 -12.88 -13.84 -23.59
CA TYR A 82 -12.72 -12.39 -23.37
C TYR A 82 -12.20 -11.68 -24.64
N ASP A 83 -12.69 -12.07 -25.82
CA ASP A 83 -12.24 -11.57 -27.13
C ASP A 83 -12.30 -10.04 -27.27
N ARG A 84 -13.31 -9.40 -26.66
CA ARG A 84 -13.48 -7.93 -26.62
C ARG A 84 -12.38 -7.21 -25.84
N LEU A 85 -11.60 -7.94 -25.04
CA LEU A 85 -10.47 -7.42 -24.25
C LEU A 85 -9.11 -7.85 -24.83
N ALA A 86 -9.09 -8.55 -25.97
CA ALA A 86 -7.87 -9.04 -26.58
C ALA A 86 -6.86 -7.90 -26.83
N GLY A 87 -5.62 -8.08 -26.38
CA GLY A 87 -4.53 -7.11 -26.50
C GLY A 87 -4.66 -5.87 -25.60
N LEU A 88 -5.75 -5.69 -24.85
CA LEU A 88 -5.92 -4.53 -23.98
C LEU A 88 -4.91 -4.53 -22.82
N SER A 89 -4.60 -5.70 -22.24
CA SER A 89 -3.62 -5.82 -21.15
C SER A 89 -2.25 -5.25 -21.56
N ASP A 90 -1.77 -5.59 -22.76
CA ASP A 90 -0.48 -5.11 -23.27
C ASP A 90 -0.52 -3.60 -23.53
N GLN A 91 -1.62 -3.10 -24.10
CA GLN A 91 -1.81 -1.65 -24.32
C GLN A 91 -1.86 -0.86 -23.00
N LEU A 92 -2.44 -1.44 -21.94
CA LEU A 92 -2.53 -0.79 -20.64
C LEU A 92 -1.16 -0.68 -19.98
N ALA A 93 -0.29 -1.69 -20.11
CA ALA A 93 1.08 -1.60 -19.60
C ALA A 93 1.84 -0.42 -20.23
N GLU A 94 1.76 -0.25 -21.55
CA GLU A 94 2.39 0.89 -22.24
C GLU A 94 1.77 2.24 -21.84
N ARG A 95 0.44 2.28 -21.63
CA ARG A 95 -0.25 3.51 -21.20
C ARG A 95 0.08 3.90 -19.78
N LEU A 96 0.27 2.92 -18.89
CA LEU A 96 0.58 3.12 -17.48
C LEU A 96 1.91 3.87 -17.29
N ASP A 97 2.89 3.62 -18.14
CA ASP A 97 4.16 4.37 -18.14
C ASP A 97 3.97 5.85 -18.49
N LYS A 98 3.01 6.13 -19.38
CA LYS A 98 2.71 7.49 -19.85
C LYS A 98 1.90 8.31 -18.85
N THR A 99 1.34 7.70 -17.80
CA THR A 99 0.61 8.43 -16.74
C THR A 99 1.53 8.97 -15.64
N ASN A 100 2.83 8.67 -15.69
CA ASN A 100 3.81 9.19 -14.77
C ASN A 100 3.85 10.72 -14.81
N LEU A 101 3.74 11.36 -13.63
CA LEU A 101 3.73 12.82 -13.53
C LEU A 101 5.14 13.39 -13.74
N PRO A 102 5.31 14.44 -14.57
CA PRO A 102 6.63 14.93 -14.97
C PRO A 102 7.51 15.48 -13.83
N ASN A 103 6.91 15.80 -12.68
CA ASN A 103 7.60 16.33 -11.51
C ASN A 103 7.80 15.28 -10.40
N ARG A 104 7.59 13.99 -10.68
CA ARG A 104 7.81 12.90 -9.72
C ARG A 104 8.96 12.02 -10.18
N ARG A 105 9.62 11.37 -9.22
CA ARG A 105 10.59 10.32 -9.52
C ARG A 105 9.87 9.08 -10.02
N HIS A 106 10.56 8.28 -10.83
CA HIS A 106 10.01 7.07 -11.44
C HIS A 106 10.88 5.83 -11.18
N ASP A 107 11.87 5.96 -10.29
CA ASP A 107 12.78 4.91 -9.91
C ASP A 107 12.41 4.33 -8.53
N ALA A 108 12.42 3.01 -8.42
CA ALA A 108 12.01 2.33 -7.19
C ALA A 108 12.92 2.59 -5.97
N GLN A 109 14.08 3.21 -6.16
CA GLN A 109 14.94 3.65 -5.07
C GLN A 109 14.21 4.65 -4.15
N GLU A 110 13.25 5.41 -4.68
CA GLU A 110 12.40 6.32 -3.89
C GLU A 110 11.68 5.58 -2.74
N VAL A 111 11.21 4.36 -2.97
CA VAL A 111 10.56 3.54 -1.93
C VAL A 111 11.55 3.16 -0.83
N ALA A 112 12.78 2.78 -1.20
CA ALA A 112 13.83 2.43 -0.26
C ALA A 112 14.27 3.64 0.58
N GLU A 113 14.39 4.80 -0.06
CA GLU A 113 14.71 6.07 0.61
C GLU A 113 13.61 6.48 1.59
N ALA A 114 12.34 6.37 1.21
CA ALA A 114 11.24 6.65 2.12
C ALA A 114 11.23 5.69 3.32
N ILE A 115 11.51 4.40 3.12
CA ILE A 115 11.64 3.44 4.22
C ILE A 115 12.79 3.82 5.15
N ARG A 116 13.96 4.19 4.60
CA ARG A 116 15.10 4.70 5.38
C ARG A 116 14.68 5.91 6.22
N ASP A 117 13.97 6.86 5.62
CA ASP A 117 13.56 8.10 6.28
C ASP A 117 12.55 7.82 7.40
N ILE A 118 11.58 6.92 7.18
CA ILE A 118 10.64 6.43 8.20
C ILE A 118 11.37 5.80 9.40
N VAL A 119 12.38 4.97 9.14
CA VAL A 119 13.18 4.36 10.21
C VAL A 119 13.90 5.45 11.02
N ALA A 120 14.42 6.48 10.36
CA ALA A 120 15.14 7.59 10.98
C ALA A 120 14.23 8.58 11.74
N MET A 121 12.92 8.58 11.51
CA MET A 121 11.98 9.43 12.25
C MET A 121 11.99 9.11 13.75
N THR A 122 11.77 10.13 14.56
CA THR A 122 11.58 10.00 16.01
C THR A 122 10.39 9.07 16.30
N PRO A 123 10.51 8.11 17.24
CA PRO A 123 9.37 7.33 17.69
C PRO A 123 8.20 8.21 18.15
N GLY A 124 6.98 7.83 17.78
CA GLY A 124 5.74 8.59 18.05
C GLY A 124 5.40 9.63 16.98
N THR A 125 6.31 9.97 16.05
CA THR A 125 6.03 10.93 14.97
C THR A 125 5.81 10.28 13.61
N ARG A 126 5.94 8.94 13.53
CA ARG A 126 5.83 8.20 12.28
C ARG A 126 4.39 8.23 11.75
N PRO A 127 4.19 8.46 10.44
CA PRO A 127 2.86 8.41 9.86
C PRO A 127 2.36 6.96 9.79
N ARG A 128 1.05 6.75 9.92
CA ARG A 128 0.46 5.40 9.81
C ARG A 128 0.56 4.83 8.38
N ARG A 129 0.51 5.71 7.37
CA ARG A 129 0.59 5.36 5.94
C ARG A 129 1.47 6.36 5.21
N VAL A 130 2.24 5.88 4.23
CA VAL A 130 3.04 6.71 3.33
C VAL A 130 2.77 6.28 1.90
N ASP A 131 2.17 7.15 1.10
CA ASP A 131 1.96 6.94 -0.33
C ASP A 131 3.19 7.44 -1.10
N ILE A 132 3.68 6.60 -2.02
CA ILE A 132 4.83 6.93 -2.87
C ILE A 132 4.47 6.46 -4.27
N ASP A 133 3.86 7.36 -5.04
CA ASP A 133 3.25 7.02 -6.31
C ASP A 133 3.68 8.00 -7.42
N PRO A 134 4.41 7.53 -8.46
CA PRO A 134 4.77 8.38 -9.59
C PRO A 134 3.57 8.85 -10.42
N GLN A 135 2.42 8.16 -10.33
CA GLN A 135 1.26 8.39 -11.19
C GLN A 135 0.23 9.36 -10.58
N GLY A 136 0.37 9.69 -9.29
CA GLY A 136 -0.50 10.63 -8.61
C GLY A 136 -1.95 10.15 -8.52
N ARG A 137 -2.17 8.86 -8.27
CA ARG A 137 -3.51 8.28 -8.05
C ARG A 137 -4.20 8.82 -6.79
N ASP A 138 -3.46 9.51 -5.92
CA ASP A 138 -3.99 10.29 -4.79
C ASP A 138 -4.82 9.45 -3.81
N VAL A 139 -4.32 8.23 -3.53
CA VAL A 139 -4.97 7.29 -2.60
C VAL A 139 -4.94 7.78 -1.14
N THR A 140 -4.10 8.77 -0.85
CA THR A 140 -4.03 9.47 0.45
C THR A 140 -5.40 10.03 0.85
N ARG A 141 -6.19 10.58 -0.08
CA ARG A 141 -7.54 11.09 0.22
C ARG A 141 -8.47 10.00 0.75
N ILE A 142 -8.39 8.80 0.18
CA ILE A 142 -9.18 7.65 0.64
C ILE A 142 -8.70 7.20 2.02
N ASN A 143 -7.38 7.19 2.23
CA ASN A 143 -6.79 6.86 3.52
C ASN A 143 -7.19 7.86 4.61
N ASP A 144 -7.23 9.16 4.31
CA ASP A 144 -7.57 10.22 5.27
C ASP A 144 -9.03 10.10 5.74
N VAL A 145 -9.97 9.93 4.81
CA VAL A 145 -11.38 9.68 5.15
C VAL A 145 -11.52 8.39 5.95
N THR A 146 -10.81 7.33 5.58
CA THR A 146 -10.84 6.06 6.33
C THR A 146 -10.33 6.25 7.76
N ALA A 147 -9.23 6.98 7.94
CA ALA A 147 -8.66 7.26 9.25
C ALA A 147 -9.59 8.12 10.12
N GLU A 148 -10.30 9.09 9.54
CA GLU A 148 -11.32 9.89 10.22
C GLU A 148 -12.48 9.03 10.73
N LEU A 149 -13.00 8.15 9.87
CA LEU A 149 -14.09 7.24 10.23
C LEU A 149 -13.66 6.23 11.30
N GLN A 150 -12.45 5.67 11.18
CA GLN A 150 -11.87 4.77 12.18
C GLN A 150 -11.72 5.45 13.54
N ARG A 151 -11.18 6.67 13.58
CA ARG A 151 -11.07 7.45 14.83
C ARG A 151 -12.43 7.68 15.49
N THR A 152 -13.40 8.14 14.70
CA THR A 152 -14.77 8.36 15.19
C THR A 152 -15.37 7.09 15.79
N PHE A 153 -15.16 5.94 15.15
CA PHE A 153 -15.70 4.67 15.64
C PHE A 153 -14.97 4.15 16.87
N PHE A 154 -13.63 4.21 16.90
CA PHE A 154 -12.82 3.73 18.01
C PHE A 154 -13.02 4.58 19.26
N ALA A 155 -13.22 5.88 19.11
CA ALA A 155 -13.61 6.77 20.21
C ALA A 155 -14.95 6.34 20.83
N ARG A 156 -15.95 5.95 20.02
CA ARG A 156 -17.24 5.44 20.53
C ARG A 156 -17.12 4.11 21.27
N MET A 157 -16.09 3.33 20.94
CA MET A 157 -15.79 2.06 21.58
C MET A 157 -14.86 2.19 22.80
N ASP A 158 -14.40 3.41 23.13
CA ASP A 158 -13.42 3.67 24.18
C ASP A 158 -12.09 2.92 23.99
N VAL A 159 -11.64 2.82 22.73
CA VAL A 159 -10.37 2.17 22.33
C VAL A 159 -9.58 3.01 21.32
N GLU A 160 -9.78 4.34 21.32
CA GLU A 160 -9.04 5.26 20.45
C GLU A 160 -7.52 5.17 20.68
N ASP A 161 -7.11 4.76 21.88
CA ASP A 161 -5.70 4.49 22.21
C ASP A 161 -5.07 3.45 21.27
N LEU A 162 -5.84 2.54 20.67
CA LEU A 162 -5.30 1.55 19.72
C LEU A 162 -4.87 2.16 18.38
N LEU A 163 -5.26 3.40 18.07
CA LEU A 163 -4.83 4.11 16.87
C LEU A 163 -3.43 4.73 16.99
N HIS A 164 -2.91 4.82 18.21
CA HIS A 164 -1.64 5.43 18.52
C HIS A 164 -0.83 4.50 19.44
N PRO A 165 0.41 4.14 19.08
CA PRO A 165 1.25 3.34 19.97
C PRO A 165 1.38 4.03 21.32
N ALA A 166 1.27 3.24 22.40
CA ALA A 166 1.36 3.78 23.75
C ALA A 166 2.72 4.47 23.92
N ALA A 167 2.70 5.78 24.26
CA ALA A 167 3.90 6.50 24.62
C ALA A 167 4.42 5.92 25.94
N SER A 168 5.66 5.40 25.93
CA SER A 168 6.41 5.07 27.14
C SER A 168 6.93 6.33 27.81
#